data_AF-A0A9D7IVX7-F1
#
_entry.id   AF-A0A9D7IVX7-F1
#
_cell.length_a   1.000
_cell.length_b   1.000
_cell.length_c   1.000
_cell.angle_alpha   90.00
_cell.angle_beta   90.00
_cell.angle_gamma   90.00
#
_symmetry.space_group_name_H-M   'P 1'
#
loop_
_entity.id
_entity.type
_entity.pdbx_description
1 polymer ?
#
loop_
_entity_poly.entity_id
_entity_poly.type
_entity_poly.pdbx_seq_one_letter_code
_entity_poly.pdbx_strand_id
1 'polypeptide(L)'
;MNYKRIAAIVLLAVTACTAIGGVTPRKPVTEYELLQRIPAERLRVLIGDSRPDEQGFIGTNHRAGQWIEAGTQRGSCRTVIYGVVTGDLAAADDAWRGIEVTFTHQRADGGFEANDRPNGASAKPFGAAVETAFFFLQELGRAILVIRQSPHEKHFHARIVTLEPKIRRAMAFVASGYDTIIANSSHAVNRIFIAAKAFGLCGLVLKDEQLIAASRKLVAHGLTRRDKDGIFSENGGRDSSYNAVSILFGQTLALHLPIPEFEASLPKAVAWQVSRIRENGEVDVTGNTRTGVGKEPSYFGEPKTVNYGEVVQALTLYGLVRNDKSALAAADRAFAFWRARVAATK
;
A
#
# COMPACT_ATOMS: atom_id res chain seq x y z
N MET A 1 40.75 63.86 -15.22
CA MET A 1 39.61 64.13 -14.30
C MET A 1 38.38 64.34 -15.15
N ASN A 2 37.26 63.61 -15.03
CA ASN A 2 36.61 63.11 -13.82
C ASN A 2 35.74 61.87 -14.12
N TYR A 3 36.00 60.79 -13.38
CA TYR A 3 35.33 59.48 -13.40
C TYR A 3 33.92 59.46 -12.74
N LYS A 4 33.14 60.54 -12.87
CA LYS A 4 31.89 60.70 -12.09
C LYS A 4 30.59 60.90 -12.90
N ARG A 5 30.58 60.59 -14.20
CA ARG A 5 29.35 60.78 -15.03
C ARG A 5 28.88 59.60 -15.89
N ILE A 6 29.50 58.41 -15.80
CA ILE A 6 29.05 57.22 -16.56
C ILE A 6 28.30 56.20 -15.68
N ALA A 7 28.28 56.38 -14.36
CA ALA A 7 27.60 55.43 -13.45
C ALA A 7 26.08 55.66 -13.28
N ALA A 8 25.48 56.61 -14.00
CA ALA A 8 24.09 57.01 -13.78
C ALA A 8 23.08 56.53 -14.86
N ILE A 9 23.50 55.81 -15.91
CA ILE A 9 22.60 55.38 -17.01
C ILE A 9 22.57 53.85 -17.19
N VAL A 10 23.13 53.06 -16.26
CA VAL A 10 22.93 51.59 -16.23
C VAL A 10 22.06 51.14 -15.04
N LEU A 11 21.67 52.06 -14.15
CA LEU A 11 20.86 51.75 -12.96
C LEU A 11 19.35 52.03 -13.13
N LEU A 12 18.82 52.02 -14.36
CA LEU A 12 17.41 52.37 -14.63
C LEU A 12 16.73 51.53 -15.72
N ALA A 13 17.25 50.33 -16.03
CA ALA A 13 16.62 49.44 -17.01
C ALA A 13 16.83 47.92 -16.75
N VAL A 14 16.91 47.49 -15.49
CA VAL A 14 16.73 46.06 -15.11
C VAL A 14 15.83 45.93 -13.87
N THR A 15 14.78 46.75 -13.82
CA THR A 15 13.61 46.55 -12.94
C THR A 15 12.39 46.28 -13.82
N ALA A 16 12.56 45.37 -14.77
CA ALA A 16 11.47 44.80 -15.55
C ALA A 16 11.18 43.39 -15.02
N CYS A 17 10.13 43.31 -14.20
CA CYS A 17 9.25 42.15 -14.07
C CYS A 17 9.90 40.77 -13.94
N THR A 18 10.47 40.48 -12.77
CA THR A 18 10.40 39.12 -12.21
C THR A 18 9.47 39.14 -11.01
N ALA A 19 8.22 39.56 -11.25
CA ALA A 19 7.11 38.95 -10.54
C ALA A 19 7.01 37.50 -11.04
N ILE A 20 7.97 36.67 -10.60
CA ILE A 20 7.76 35.22 -10.55
C ILE A 20 6.56 35.12 -9.63
N GLY A 21 5.38 34.92 -10.22
CA GLY A 21 4.20 34.52 -9.49
C GLY A 21 4.68 33.39 -8.61
N GLY A 22 4.79 33.67 -7.31
CA GLY A 22 5.08 32.67 -6.32
C GLY A 22 3.91 31.72 -6.41
N VAL A 23 4.04 30.69 -7.25
CA VAL A 23 3.22 29.50 -7.17
C VAL A 23 3.53 29.00 -5.79
N THR A 24 2.72 29.41 -4.81
CA THR A 24 2.76 28.83 -3.48
C THR A 24 2.73 27.33 -3.74
N PRO A 25 3.80 26.59 -3.39
CA PRO A 25 3.85 25.17 -3.71
C PRO A 25 2.57 24.57 -3.16
N ARG A 26 1.71 24.06 -4.06
CA ARG A 26 0.45 23.46 -3.64
C ARG A 26 0.83 22.41 -2.61
N LYS A 27 0.29 22.53 -1.39
CA LYS A 27 0.52 21.55 -0.33
C LYS A 27 0.28 20.16 -0.95
N PRO A 28 1.24 19.23 -0.82
CA PRO A 28 1.05 17.87 -1.33
C PRO A 28 -0.28 17.33 -0.80
N VAL A 29 -1.09 16.77 -1.71
CA VAL A 29 -2.38 16.18 -1.36
C VAL A 29 -2.11 15.00 -0.42
N THR A 30 -2.73 15.00 0.75
CA THR A 30 -2.59 13.89 1.71
C THR A 30 -3.32 12.64 1.20
N GLU A 31 -2.98 11.46 1.72
CA GLU A 31 -3.72 10.25 1.35
C GLU A 31 -5.20 10.36 1.76
N TYR A 32 -5.48 10.91 2.95
CA TYR A 32 -6.85 11.18 3.40
C TYR A 32 -7.65 12.00 2.37
N GLU A 33 -7.12 13.16 1.96
CA GLU A 33 -7.76 14.03 0.96
C GLU A 33 -7.89 13.36 -0.42
N LEU A 34 -6.96 12.48 -0.79
CA LEU A 34 -7.00 11.74 -2.04
C LEU A 34 -8.12 10.70 -2.04
N LEU A 35 -8.23 9.93 -0.94
CA LEU A 35 -9.25 8.88 -0.80
C LEU A 35 -10.66 9.48 -0.72
N GLN A 36 -10.83 10.68 -0.15
CA GLN A 36 -12.11 11.40 -0.16
C GLN A 36 -12.63 11.75 -1.56
N ARG A 37 -11.76 11.76 -2.58
CA ARG A 37 -12.17 12.00 -3.98
C ARG A 37 -12.80 10.77 -4.62
N ILE A 38 -12.67 9.60 -4.01
CA ILE A 38 -13.30 8.37 -4.48
C ILE A 38 -14.70 8.30 -3.87
N PRO A 39 -15.77 8.09 -4.67
CA PRO A 39 -17.12 7.93 -4.13
C PRO A 39 -17.16 6.87 -3.04
N ALA A 40 -17.81 7.16 -1.91
CA ALA A 40 -17.79 6.30 -0.71
C ALA A 40 -18.17 4.84 -1.01
N GLU A 41 -19.17 4.60 -1.85
CA GLU A 41 -19.57 3.26 -2.27
C GLU A 41 -18.49 2.52 -3.05
N ARG A 42 -17.78 3.23 -3.94
CA ARG A 42 -16.65 2.65 -4.67
C ARG A 42 -15.50 2.40 -3.71
N LEU A 43 -15.20 3.33 -2.82
CA LEU A 43 -14.14 3.20 -1.82
C LEU A 43 -14.37 1.99 -0.92
N ARG A 44 -15.63 1.78 -0.47
CA ARG A 44 -16.04 0.61 0.31
C ARG A 44 -15.70 -0.70 -0.38
N VAL A 45 -16.01 -0.81 -1.67
CA VAL A 45 -15.69 -2.02 -2.45
C VAL A 45 -14.18 -2.20 -2.64
N LEU A 46 -13.45 -1.11 -2.87
CA LEU A 46 -12.00 -1.17 -3.11
C LEU A 46 -11.22 -1.54 -1.85
N ILE A 47 -11.55 -0.93 -0.72
CA ILE A 47 -10.87 -1.16 0.56
C ILE A 47 -11.36 -2.46 1.22
N GLY A 48 -12.64 -2.77 1.07
CA GLY A 48 -13.35 -3.84 1.76
C GLY A 48 -14.23 -3.28 2.89
N ASP A 49 -15.32 -3.97 3.19
CA ASP A 49 -16.24 -3.71 4.30
C ASP A 49 -16.34 -4.89 5.27
N SER A 50 -15.37 -5.80 5.21
CA SER A 50 -15.29 -6.93 6.11
C SER A 50 -15.15 -6.42 7.55
N ARG A 51 -16.04 -6.92 8.40
CA ARG A 51 -16.08 -6.63 9.84
C ARG A 51 -15.43 -7.77 10.60
N PRO A 52 -14.70 -7.49 11.69
CA PRO A 52 -14.25 -8.54 12.58
C PRO A 52 -15.45 -9.31 13.15
N ASP A 53 -15.34 -10.63 13.24
CA ASP A 53 -16.36 -11.46 13.91
C ASP A 53 -16.36 -11.26 15.44
N GLU A 54 -17.10 -12.09 16.17
CA GLU A 54 -17.16 -12.06 17.64
C GLU A 54 -15.80 -12.30 18.29
N GLN A 55 -14.91 -13.06 17.64
CA GLN A 55 -13.53 -13.29 18.09
C GLN A 55 -12.57 -12.19 17.62
N GLY A 56 -13.07 -11.22 16.85
CA GLY A 56 -12.28 -10.16 16.24
C GLY A 56 -11.44 -10.63 15.04
N PHE A 57 -11.75 -11.79 14.47
CA PHE A 57 -11.09 -12.28 13.27
C PHE A 57 -11.71 -11.72 11.99
N ILE A 58 -10.86 -11.52 10.99
CA ILE A 58 -11.23 -11.11 9.63
C ILE A 58 -10.46 -11.97 8.60
N GLY A 59 -10.85 -11.87 7.33
CA GLY A 59 -10.13 -12.50 6.23
C GLY A 59 -9.97 -14.00 6.41
N THR A 60 -8.75 -14.51 6.25
CA THR A 60 -8.47 -15.94 6.39
C THR A 60 -8.64 -16.44 7.81
N ASN A 61 -8.35 -15.64 8.85
CA ASN A 61 -8.56 -16.08 10.25
C ASN A 61 -10.06 -16.31 10.50
N HIS A 62 -10.91 -15.40 10.02
CA HIS A 62 -12.36 -15.56 10.07
C HIS A 62 -12.83 -16.79 9.28
N ARG A 63 -12.40 -16.93 8.02
CA ARG A 63 -12.79 -18.07 7.16
C ARG A 63 -12.35 -19.42 7.77
N ALA A 64 -11.21 -19.45 8.47
CA ALA A 64 -10.70 -20.65 9.13
C ALA A 64 -11.35 -20.90 10.51
N GLY A 65 -12.06 -19.92 11.09
CA GLY A 65 -12.61 -19.99 12.44
C GLY A 65 -11.56 -20.03 13.55
N GLN A 66 -10.30 -19.69 13.24
CA GLN A 66 -9.18 -19.72 14.17
C GLN A 66 -8.07 -18.75 13.76
N TRP A 67 -7.21 -18.40 14.71
CA TRP A 67 -6.00 -17.65 14.42
C TRP A 67 -5.06 -18.45 13.51
N ILE A 68 -4.69 -17.89 12.35
CA ILE A 68 -3.66 -18.47 11.47
C ILE A 68 -2.38 -17.66 11.58
N GLU A 69 -2.44 -16.35 11.29
CA GLU A 69 -1.29 -15.45 11.32
C GLU A 69 -1.75 -13.98 11.27
N ALA A 70 -0.85 -13.04 11.58
CA ALA A 70 -1.21 -11.61 11.61
C ALA A 70 -1.55 -11.03 10.23
N GLY A 71 -0.85 -11.47 9.17
CA GLY A 71 -0.97 -10.88 7.83
C GLY A 71 -2.37 -10.95 7.21
N THR A 72 -3.22 -11.85 7.69
CA THR A 72 -4.61 -12.05 7.26
C THR A 72 -5.57 -11.05 7.93
N GLN A 73 -5.17 -10.43 9.05
CA GLN A 73 -5.93 -9.41 9.77
C GLN A 73 -5.82 -8.01 9.14
N ARG A 74 -4.99 -7.83 8.11
CA ARG A 74 -4.77 -6.52 7.47
C ARG A 74 -6.04 -5.87 6.90
N GLY A 75 -7.10 -6.66 6.68
CA GLY A 75 -8.43 -6.17 6.31
C GLY A 75 -9.01 -5.19 7.33
N SER A 76 -8.77 -5.41 8.63
CA SER A 76 -9.23 -4.52 9.69
C SER A 76 -8.63 -3.12 9.57
N CYS A 77 -7.33 -3.02 9.30
CA CYS A 77 -6.66 -1.75 9.06
C CYS A 77 -7.24 -1.01 7.84
N ARG A 78 -7.62 -1.76 6.80
CA ARG A 78 -8.27 -1.21 5.60
C ARG A 78 -9.65 -0.67 5.95
N THR A 79 -10.49 -1.42 6.65
CA THR A 79 -11.84 -0.95 7.05
C THR A 79 -11.78 0.27 7.98
N VAL A 80 -10.76 0.38 8.85
CA VAL A 80 -10.50 1.61 9.63
C VAL A 80 -10.26 2.81 8.70
N ILE A 81 -9.43 2.67 7.66
CA ILE A 81 -9.21 3.74 6.66
C ILE A 81 -10.52 4.15 6.00
N TYR A 82 -11.36 3.18 5.60
CA TYR A 82 -12.66 3.47 5.00
C TYR A 82 -13.53 4.32 5.95
N GLY A 83 -13.76 3.85 7.18
CA GLY A 83 -14.63 4.56 8.13
C GLY A 83 -14.11 5.95 8.50
N VAL A 84 -12.79 6.12 8.62
CA VAL A 84 -12.16 7.43 8.84
C VAL A 84 -12.35 8.37 7.66
N VAL A 85 -12.21 7.87 6.42
CA VAL A 85 -12.35 8.70 5.21
C VAL A 85 -13.80 9.11 4.97
N THR A 86 -14.77 8.23 5.27
CA THR A 86 -16.20 8.49 5.06
C THR A 86 -16.90 9.12 6.27
N GLY A 87 -16.23 9.22 7.42
CA GLY A 87 -16.82 9.72 8.66
C GLY A 87 -17.69 8.69 9.39
N ASP A 88 -17.71 7.42 8.95
CA ASP A 88 -18.37 6.32 9.65
C ASP A 88 -17.46 5.79 10.77
N LEU A 89 -17.43 6.54 11.89
CA LEU A 89 -16.60 6.19 13.05
C LEU A 89 -17.03 4.90 13.73
N ALA A 90 -18.31 4.53 13.65
CA ALA A 90 -18.80 3.27 14.20
C ALA A 90 -18.19 2.07 13.45
N ALA A 91 -18.15 2.12 12.11
CA ALA A 91 -17.46 1.09 11.32
C ALA A 91 -15.95 1.08 11.58
N ALA A 92 -15.32 2.26 11.76
CA ALA A 92 -13.90 2.33 12.09
C ALA A 92 -13.58 1.76 13.48
N ASP A 93 -14.41 2.02 14.49
CA ASP A 93 -14.27 1.45 15.82
C ASP A 93 -14.49 -0.06 15.84
N ASP A 94 -15.49 -0.55 15.11
CA ASP A 94 -15.73 -1.98 14.97
C ASP A 94 -14.55 -2.70 14.31
N ALA A 95 -14.00 -2.11 13.24
CA ALA A 95 -12.81 -2.63 12.57
C ALA A 95 -11.56 -2.59 13.46
N TRP A 96 -11.44 -1.60 14.33
CA TRP A 96 -10.30 -1.47 15.25
C TRP A 96 -10.16 -2.69 16.18
N ARG A 97 -11.26 -3.37 16.54
CA ARG A 97 -11.22 -4.60 17.34
C ARG A 97 -10.29 -5.66 16.73
N GLY A 98 -10.25 -5.77 15.41
CA GLY A 98 -9.36 -6.72 14.73
C GLY A 98 -7.87 -6.36 14.84
N ILE A 99 -7.54 -5.07 14.97
CA ILE A 99 -6.17 -4.62 15.28
C ILE A 99 -5.80 -4.99 16.71
N GLU A 100 -6.70 -4.79 17.67
CA GLU A 100 -6.49 -5.14 19.08
C GLU A 100 -6.25 -6.63 19.25
N VAL A 101 -7.12 -7.46 18.66
CA VAL A 101 -6.96 -8.93 18.64
C VAL A 101 -5.66 -9.35 17.96
N THR A 102 -5.23 -8.68 16.89
CA THR A 102 -3.92 -8.99 16.28
C THR A 102 -2.79 -8.85 17.30
N PHE A 103 -2.85 -7.82 18.16
CA PHE A 103 -1.85 -7.59 19.19
C PHE A 103 -2.00 -8.43 20.46
N THR A 104 -3.09 -9.19 20.65
CA THR A 104 -3.16 -10.22 21.69
C THR A 104 -2.33 -11.45 21.33
N HIS A 105 -2.10 -11.67 20.03
CA HIS A 105 -1.23 -12.73 19.50
C HIS A 105 0.23 -12.29 19.28
N GLN A 106 0.61 -11.10 19.78
CA GLN A 106 2.01 -10.67 19.76
C GLN A 106 2.79 -11.44 20.83
N ARG A 107 3.88 -12.09 20.42
CA ARG A 107 4.80 -12.83 21.27
C ARG A 107 5.80 -11.90 21.96
N ALA A 108 6.51 -12.43 22.96
CA ALA A 108 7.52 -11.69 23.71
C ALA A 108 8.69 -11.19 22.84
N ASP A 109 9.06 -11.92 21.78
CA ASP A 109 10.10 -11.53 20.81
C ASP A 109 9.68 -10.41 19.85
N GLY A 110 8.41 -9.96 19.93
CA GLY A 110 7.82 -8.96 19.06
C GLY A 110 7.13 -9.54 17.82
N GLY A 111 7.40 -10.80 17.46
CA GLY A 111 6.71 -11.51 16.39
C GLY A 111 5.26 -11.84 16.75
N PHE A 112 4.54 -12.45 15.82
CA PHE A 112 3.17 -12.91 16.04
C PHE A 112 3.10 -14.43 16.03
N GLU A 113 2.13 -14.98 16.76
CA GLU A 113 1.80 -16.40 16.67
C GLU A 113 1.45 -16.77 15.22
N ALA A 114 1.87 -17.97 14.81
CA ALA A 114 1.63 -18.50 13.47
C ALA A 114 1.29 -19.98 13.57
N ASN A 115 0.12 -20.34 13.07
CA ASN A 115 -0.42 -21.69 13.04
C ASN A 115 -0.35 -22.29 11.63
N ASP A 116 -0.54 -23.60 11.55
CA ASP A 116 -0.56 -24.27 10.25
C ASP A 116 -1.80 -23.85 9.46
N ARG A 117 -1.59 -23.61 8.17
CA ARG A 117 -2.63 -23.16 7.25
C ARG A 117 -3.52 -24.35 6.87
N PRO A 118 -4.78 -24.12 6.45
CA PRO A 118 -5.67 -25.19 6.04
C PRO A 118 -5.13 -26.10 4.92
N ASN A 119 -4.24 -25.59 4.07
CA ASN A 119 -3.54 -26.36 3.04
C ASN A 119 -2.32 -27.16 3.54
N GLY A 120 -2.07 -27.22 4.85
CA GLY A 120 -0.95 -27.93 5.47
C GLY A 120 0.39 -27.19 5.46
N ALA A 121 0.49 -26.04 4.78
CA ALA A 121 1.70 -25.22 4.81
C ALA A 121 1.80 -24.43 6.12
N SER A 122 3.02 -24.07 6.52
CA SER A 122 3.26 -23.36 7.78
C SER A 122 3.97 -22.03 7.59
N ALA A 123 3.58 -21.02 8.36
CA ALA A 123 4.28 -19.73 8.45
C ALA A 123 5.24 -19.67 9.65
N LYS A 124 5.48 -20.80 10.33
CA LYS A 124 6.29 -20.90 11.56
C LYS A 124 7.79 -20.58 11.40
N PRO A 125 8.48 -20.89 10.27
CA PRO A 125 9.89 -20.54 10.13
C PRO A 125 10.11 -19.04 10.30
N PHE A 126 11.22 -18.63 10.93
CA PHE A 126 11.46 -17.23 11.30
C PHE A 126 11.27 -16.25 10.12
N GLY A 127 11.88 -16.52 8.95
CA GLY A 127 11.69 -15.67 7.77
C GLY A 127 10.25 -15.61 7.26
N ALA A 128 9.47 -16.69 7.41
CA ALA A 128 8.04 -16.69 7.10
C ALA A 128 7.23 -15.89 8.14
N ALA A 129 7.58 -15.99 9.43
CA ALA A 129 6.96 -15.21 10.49
C ALA A 129 7.23 -13.69 10.35
N VAL A 130 8.41 -13.31 9.87
CA VAL A 130 8.73 -11.92 9.50
C VAL A 130 7.81 -11.42 8.40
N GLU A 131 7.55 -12.26 7.39
CA GLU A 131 6.62 -11.96 6.31
C GLU A 131 5.20 -11.71 6.82
N THR A 132 4.64 -12.62 7.61
CA THR A 132 3.27 -12.46 8.12
C THR A 132 3.11 -11.18 8.95
N ALA A 133 4.13 -10.80 9.72
CA ALA A 133 4.17 -9.57 10.49
C ALA A 133 4.15 -8.32 9.59
N PHE A 134 5.04 -8.22 8.59
CA PHE A 134 5.08 -7.04 7.73
C PHE A 134 3.84 -6.89 6.84
N PHE A 135 3.17 -8.00 6.49
CA PHE A 135 1.90 -7.96 5.75
C PHE A 135 0.77 -7.26 6.51
N PHE A 136 0.76 -7.39 7.85
CA PHE A 136 -0.15 -6.66 8.73
C PHE A 136 0.31 -5.22 8.97
N LEU A 137 1.57 -5.06 9.37
CA LEU A 137 2.13 -3.77 9.80
C LEU A 137 2.10 -2.71 8.69
N GLN A 138 2.24 -3.10 7.43
CA GLN A 138 2.12 -2.17 6.30
C GLN A 138 0.74 -1.50 6.16
N GLU A 139 -0.36 -2.20 6.46
CA GLU A 139 -1.68 -1.54 6.48
C GLU A 139 -1.92 -0.82 7.81
N LEU A 140 -1.39 -1.33 8.93
CA LEU A 140 -1.51 -0.64 10.22
C LEU A 140 -0.81 0.74 10.18
N GLY A 141 0.42 0.79 9.67
CA GLY A 141 1.16 2.05 9.49
C GLY A 141 0.39 3.01 8.59
N ARG A 142 -0.18 2.50 7.48
CA ARG A 142 -1.06 3.30 6.60
C ARG A 142 -2.28 3.84 7.33
N ALA A 143 -3.01 2.99 8.07
CA ALA A 143 -4.22 3.38 8.78
C ALA A 143 -3.94 4.49 9.82
N ILE A 144 -2.88 4.34 10.60
CA ILE A 144 -2.48 5.36 11.59
C ILE A 144 -2.12 6.69 10.91
N LEU A 145 -1.40 6.67 9.79
CA LEU A 145 -1.05 7.89 9.07
C LEU A 145 -2.28 8.57 8.44
N VAL A 146 -3.22 7.80 7.88
CA VAL A 146 -4.49 8.35 7.38
C VAL A 146 -5.32 8.96 8.52
N ILE A 147 -5.41 8.28 9.68
CA ILE A 147 -6.06 8.84 10.88
C ILE A 147 -5.43 10.17 11.27
N ARG A 148 -4.10 10.24 11.34
CA ARG A 148 -3.35 11.46 11.69
C ARG A 148 -3.55 12.60 10.68
N GLN A 149 -3.89 12.29 9.44
CA GLN A 149 -4.23 13.27 8.40
C GLN A 149 -5.69 13.72 8.45
N SER A 150 -6.55 13.00 9.18
CA SER A 150 -8.00 13.21 9.24
C SER A 150 -8.40 14.13 10.41
N PRO A 151 -9.61 14.72 10.40
CA PRO A 151 -10.17 15.41 11.57
C PRO A 151 -10.50 14.46 12.73
N HIS A 152 -10.41 13.14 12.53
CA HIS A 152 -10.77 12.11 13.50
C HIS A 152 -9.58 11.63 14.35
N GLU A 153 -8.40 12.24 14.21
CA GLU A 153 -7.21 11.86 15.00
C GLU A 153 -7.49 11.82 16.51
N LYS A 154 -8.20 12.83 17.04
CA LYS A 154 -8.56 12.89 18.47
C LYS A 154 -9.36 11.68 18.95
N HIS A 155 -10.20 11.09 18.09
CA HIS A 155 -11.02 9.91 18.41
C HIS A 155 -10.18 8.63 18.58
N PHE A 156 -9.03 8.56 17.91
CA PHE A 156 -8.14 7.39 17.91
C PHE A 156 -6.83 7.62 18.66
N HIS A 157 -6.51 8.86 19.05
CA HIS A 157 -5.21 9.24 19.59
C HIS A 157 -4.73 8.33 20.73
N ALA A 158 -5.56 8.13 21.74
CA ALA A 158 -5.21 7.29 22.89
C ALA A 158 -4.91 5.84 22.47
N ARG A 159 -5.73 5.26 21.59
CA ARG A 159 -5.53 3.90 21.08
C ARG A 159 -4.25 3.77 20.27
N ILE A 160 -3.91 4.78 19.46
CA ILE A 160 -2.64 4.83 18.73
C ILE A 160 -1.46 4.86 19.70
N VAL A 161 -1.46 5.77 20.68
CA VAL A 161 -0.39 5.89 21.68
C VAL A 161 -0.20 4.58 22.46
N THR A 162 -1.29 3.91 22.85
CA THR A 162 -1.24 2.60 23.50
C THR A 162 -0.61 1.51 22.62
N LEU A 163 -0.80 1.58 21.30
CA LEU A 163 -0.21 0.60 20.38
C LEU A 163 1.27 0.86 20.05
N GLU A 164 1.77 2.10 20.15
CA GLU A 164 3.14 2.44 19.73
C GLU A 164 4.23 1.53 20.31
N PRO A 165 4.25 1.18 21.62
CA PRO A 165 5.23 0.24 22.15
C PRO A 165 5.13 -1.17 21.54
N LYS A 166 3.91 -1.62 21.21
CA LYS A 166 3.69 -2.92 20.56
C LYS A 166 4.16 -2.90 19.11
N ILE A 167 3.88 -1.82 18.38
CA ILE A 167 4.36 -1.60 17.02
C ILE A 167 5.90 -1.56 17.01
N ARG A 168 6.53 -0.87 17.97
CA ARG A 168 7.99 -0.81 18.09
C ARG A 168 8.62 -2.19 18.26
N ARG A 169 8.06 -3.05 19.13
CA ARG A 169 8.51 -4.44 19.27
C ARG A 169 8.30 -5.26 17.99
N ALA A 170 7.15 -5.10 17.34
CA ALA A 170 6.87 -5.79 16.09
C ALA A 170 7.85 -5.40 14.97
N MET A 171 8.15 -4.11 14.84
CA MET A 171 9.13 -3.63 13.87
C MET A 171 10.56 -4.04 14.23
N ALA A 172 10.92 -4.15 15.52
CA ALA A 172 12.21 -4.69 15.93
C ALA A 172 12.37 -6.18 15.53
N PHE A 173 11.30 -6.98 15.68
CA PHE A 173 11.27 -8.37 15.18
C PHE A 173 11.40 -8.44 13.66
N VAL A 174 10.68 -7.60 12.91
CA VAL A 174 10.80 -7.56 11.44
C VAL A 174 12.20 -7.10 11.01
N ALA A 175 12.79 -6.12 11.71
CA ALA A 175 14.13 -5.62 11.44
C ALA A 175 15.22 -6.67 11.72
N SER A 176 15.09 -7.49 12.77
CA SER A 176 16.05 -8.56 13.04
C SER A 176 16.05 -9.66 11.97
N GLY A 177 14.96 -9.78 11.21
CA GLY A 177 14.85 -10.66 10.04
C GLY A 177 15.07 -10.00 8.69
N TYR A 178 15.55 -8.75 8.65
CA TYR A 178 15.67 -7.97 7.41
C TYR A 178 16.42 -8.72 6.29
N ASP A 179 17.54 -9.37 6.61
CA ASP A 179 18.37 -10.07 5.62
C ASP A 179 17.65 -11.25 4.97
N THR A 180 16.65 -11.83 5.65
CA THR A 180 15.82 -12.90 5.09
C THR A 180 14.82 -12.37 4.05
N ILE A 181 14.44 -11.09 4.11
CA ILE A 181 13.39 -10.52 3.25
C ILE A 181 13.83 -10.55 1.79
N ILE A 182 15.02 -10.03 1.48
CA ILE A 182 15.53 -10.00 0.11
C ILE A 182 15.71 -11.43 -0.41
N ALA A 183 16.34 -12.31 0.39
CA ALA A 183 16.59 -13.70 0.01
C ALA A 183 15.27 -14.45 -0.30
N ASN A 184 14.27 -14.30 0.57
CA ASN A 184 13.04 -15.08 0.47
C ASN A 184 12.01 -14.46 -0.49
N SER A 185 12.03 -13.14 -0.71
CA SER A 185 10.94 -12.44 -1.42
C SER A 185 11.31 -11.92 -2.81
N SER A 186 12.57 -11.98 -3.24
CA SER A 186 12.98 -11.39 -4.54
C SER A 186 12.39 -12.08 -5.78
N HIS A 187 11.82 -13.27 -5.62
CA HIS A 187 11.03 -13.93 -6.67
C HIS A 187 9.63 -13.31 -6.82
N ALA A 188 9.16 -12.54 -5.83
CA ALA A 188 7.85 -11.92 -5.75
C ALA A 188 8.00 -10.44 -5.39
N VAL A 189 8.25 -9.59 -6.38
CA VAL A 189 8.63 -8.18 -6.15
C VAL A 189 7.55 -7.40 -5.39
N ASN A 190 6.28 -7.78 -5.57
CA ASN A 190 5.20 -7.22 -4.76
C ASN A 190 5.46 -7.34 -3.25
N ARG A 191 6.03 -8.46 -2.78
CA ARG A 191 6.36 -8.67 -1.36
C ARG A 191 7.49 -7.77 -0.87
N ILE A 192 8.45 -7.43 -1.73
CA ILE A 192 9.48 -6.44 -1.41
C ILE A 192 8.85 -5.07 -1.14
N PHE A 193 7.88 -4.65 -1.96
CA PHE A 193 7.17 -3.39 -1.73
C PHE A 193 6.23 -3.43 -0.52
N ILE A 194 5.64 -4.57 -0.18
CA ILE A 194 4.88 -4.75 1.08
C ILE A 194 5.81 -4.53 2.29
N ALA A 195 6.98 -5.18 2.29
CA ALA A 195 7.98 -4.98 3.34
C ALA A 195 8.46 -3.53 3.40
N ALA A 196 8.81 -2.92 2.25
CA ALA A 196 9.21 -1.53 2.19
C ALA A 196 8.13 -0.59 2.76
N LYS A 197 6.86 -0.84 2.44
CA LYS A 197 5.72 -0.08 2.98
C LYS A 197 5.60 -0.26 4.50
N ALA A 198 5.79 -1.47 5.05
CA ALA A 198 5.82 -1.68 6.50
C ALA A 198 6.92 -0.87 7.18
N PHE A 199 8.17 -1.00 6.71
CA PHE A 199 9.30 -0.25 7.25
C PHE A 199 9.10 1.26 7.16
N GLY A 200 8.66 1.76 6.00
CA GLY A 200 8.54 3.19 5.76
C GLY A 200 7.40 3.82 6.56
N LEU A 201 6.20 3.25 6.49
CA LEU A 201 5.03 3.81 7.16
C LEU A 201 5.11 3.65 8.69
N CYS A 202 5.55 2.48 9.20
CA CYS A 202 5.78 2.34 10.63
C CYS A 202 6.95 3.19 11.12
N GLY A 203 8.00 3.39 10.30
CA GLY A 203 9.08 4.32 10.58
C GLY A 203 8.57 5.76 10.76
N LEU A 204 7.69 6.23 9.87
CA LEU A 204 7.04 7.53 10.03
C LEU A 204 6.13 7.58 11.29
N VAL A 205 5.39 6.51 11.57
CA VAL A 205 4.53 6.44 12.75
C VAL A 205 5.34 6.55 14.04
N LEU A 206 6.44 5.82 14.14
CA LEU A 206 7.31 5.72 15.32
C LEU A 206 8.41 6.79 15.38
N LYS A 207 8.53 7.62 14.35
CA LYS A 207 9.62 8.58 14.12
C LYS A 207 11.00 7.91 14.17
N ASP A 208 11.12 6.79 13.48
CA ASP A 208 12.31 5.94 13.45
C ASP A 208 13.00 5.99 12.07
N GLU A 209 14.08 6.77 11.99
CA GLU A 209 14.85 6.97 10.77
C GLU A 209 15.57 5.71 10.27
N GLN A 210 15.86 4.75 11.17
CA GLN A 210 16.50 3.49 10.74
C GLN A 210 15.50 2.63 9.96
N LEU A 211 14.24 2.58 10.41
CA LEU A 211 13.18 1.90 9.66
C LEU A 211 12.91 2.60 8.31
N ILE A 212 12.93 3.93 8.27
CA ILE A 212 12.80 4.69 7.02
C ILE A 212 13.97 4.39 6.07
N ALA A 213 15.20 4.35 6.56
CA ALA A 213 16.36 3.99 5.75
C ALA A 213 16.29 2.54 5.22
N ALA A 214 15.83 1.59 6.04
CA ALA A 214 15.59 0.21 5.61
C ALA A 214 14.52 0.11 4.52
N SER A 215 13.43 0.89 4.63
CA SER A 215 12.41 1.01 3.58
C SER A 215 13.01 1.45 2.25
N ARG A 216 13.85 2.49 2.24
CA ARG A 216 14.50 3.00 1.02
C ARG A 216 15.40 1.96 0.37
N LYS A 217 16.13 1.17 1.16
CA LYS A 217 16.95 0.05 0.65
C LYS A 217 16.09 -1.02 -0.03
N LEU A 218 14.94 -1.38 0.56
CA LEU A 218 14.01 -2.33 -0.05
C LEU A 218 13.39 -1.78 -1.33
N VAL A 219 13.05 -0.48 -1.39
CA VAL A 219 12.56 0.15 -2.62
C VAL A 219 13.64 0.14 -3.71
N ALA A 220 14.86 0.56 -3.38
CA ALA A 220 15.98 0.52 -4.31
C ALA A 220 16.18 -0.90 -4.87
N HIS A 221 16.14 -1.92 -4.01
CA HIS A 221 16.19 -3.32 -4.43
C HIS A 221 15.02 -3.68 -5.36
N GLY A 222 13.78 -3.41 -4.96
CA GLY A 222 12.59 -3.69 -5.78
C GLY A 222 12.64 -3.05 -7.16
N LEU A 223 13.22 -1.86 -7.28
CA LEU A 223 13.42 -1.17 -8.56
C LEU A 223 14.44 -1.86 -9.47
N THR A 224 15.40 -2.62 -8.93
CA THR A 224 16.32 -3.46 -9.72
C THR A 224 15.66 -4.72 -10.28
N ARG A 225 14.49 -5.11 -9.74
CA ARG A 225 13.76 -6.32 -10.12
C ARG A 225 12.72 -6.07 -11.21
N ARG A 226 12.87 -4.99 -11.96
CA ARG A 226 12.07 -4.71 -13.15
C ARG A 226 12.74 -5.31 -14.38
N ASP A 227 11.94 -5.72 -15.35
CA ASP A 227 12.45 -6.08 -16.66
C ASP A 227 12.85 -4.84 -17.50
N LYS A 228 13.35 -5.08 -18.72
CA LYS A 228 13.78 -4.03 -19.66
C LYS A 228 12.69 -3.02 -20.02
N ASP A 229 11.42 -3.40 -19.90
CA ASP A 229 10.28 -2.53 -20.22
C ASP A 229 9.78 -1.80 -18.96
N GLY A 230 10.36 -2.08 -17.79
CA GLY A 230 10.08 -1.42 -16.52
C GLY A 230 9.00 -2.09 -15.67
N ILE A 231 8.66 -3.35 -15.96
CA ILE A 231 7.57 -4.07 -15.28
C ILE A 231 8.17 -4.91 -14.15
N PHE A 232 7.52 -4.89 -12.98
CA PHE A 232 7.99 -5.62 -11.81
C PHE A 232 7.87 -7.14 -12.03
N SER A 233 8.98 -7.86 -11.82
CA SER A 233 9.04 -9.29 -12.10
C SER A 233 8.39 -10.13 -10.99
N GLU A 234 7.70 -11.19 -11.41
CA GLU A 234 6.98 -12.13 -10.56
C GLU A 234 7.31 -13.55 -11.05
N ASN A 235 7.98 -14.34 -10.22
CA ASN A 235 8.59 -15.65 -10.57
C ASN A 235 9.34 -15.64 -11.90
N GLY A 236 10.18 -14.61 -12.12
CA GLY A 236 11.01 -14.48 -13.31
C GLY A 236 10.27 -14.05 -14.57
N GLY A 237 8.96 -13.78 -14.50
CA GLY A 237 8.17 -13.25 -15.60
C GLY A 237 7.28 -12.09 -15.18
N ARG A 238 6.19 -11.87 -15.92
CA ARG A 238 5.22 -10.80 -15.66
C ARG A 238 3.98 -11.37 -15.01
N ASP A 239 3.29 -10.54 -14.23
CA ASP A 239 1.98 -10.87 -13.68
C ASP A 239 1.14 -9.59 -13.57
N SER A 240 0.06 -9.51 -14.34
CA SER A 240 -0.79 -8.31 -14.39
C SER A 240 -1.52 -8.01 -13.07
N SER A 241 -1.69 -9.01 -12.18
CA SER A 241 -2.24 -8.78 -10.85
C SER A 241 -1.15 -8.21 -9.93
N TYR A 242 -0.01 -8.89 -9.81
CA TYR A 242 1.03 -8.51 -8.85
C TYR A 242 1.88 -7.31 -9.26
N ASN A 243 1.97 -7.00 -10.57
CA ASN A 243 2.51 -5.71 -11.00
C ASN A 243 1.66 -4.55 -10.45
N ALA A 244 0.32 -4.66 -10.51
CA ALA A 244 -0.56 -3.68 -9.90
C ALA A 244 -0.39 -3.59 -8.38
N VAL A 245 -0.12 -4.71 -7.70
CA VAL A 245 0.18 -4.71 -6.25
C VAL A 245 1.48 -3.94 -5.95
N SER A 246 2.53 -4.15 -6.75
CA SER A 246 3.79 -3.40 -6.62
C SER A 246 3.58 -1.89 -6.83
N ILE A 247 2.83 -1.52 -7.87
CA ILE A 247 2.43 -0.13 -8.15
C ILE A 247 1.66 0.44 -6.95
N LEU A 248 0.62 -0.25 -6.48
CA LEU A 248 -0.25 0.19 -5.40
C LEU A 248 0.53 0.45 -4.11
N PHE A 249 1.34 -0.50 -3.68
CA PHE A 249 2.01 -0.36 -2.38
C PHE A 249 3.18 0.61 -2.42
N GLY A 250 3.94 0.65 -3.52
CA GLY A 250 4.97 1.66 -3.68
C GLY A 250 4.40 3.08 -3.80
N GLN A 251 3.29 3.29 -4.53
CA GLN A 251 2.68 4.63 -4.62
C GLN A 251 2.02 5.04 -3.30
N THR A 252 1.41 4.09 -2.56
CA THR A 252 0.88 4.38 -1.23
C THR A 252 1.98 4.82 -0.29
N LEU A 253 3.14 4.15 -0.32
CA LEU A 253 4.32 4.59 0.43
C LEU A 253 4.78 5.97 -0.02
N ALA A 254 4.85 6.23 -1.34
CA ALA A 254 5.28 7.50 -1.91
C ALA A 254 4.40 8.71 -1.54
N LEU A 255 3.12 8.49 -1.18
CA LEU A 255 2.24 9.55 -0.66
C LEU A 255 2.69 10.09 0.71
N HIS A 256 3.41 9.29 1.50
CA HIS A 256 3.84 9.67 2.85
C HIS A 256 5.35 9.87 2.95
N LEU A 257 6.12 9.15 2.15
CA LEU A 257 7.58 9.21 2.12
C LEU A 257 8.04 9.56 0.70
N PRO A 258 8.71 10.70 0.45
CA PRO A 258 9.21 11.03 -0.88
C PRO A 258 10.21 9.99 -1.40
N ILE A 259 9.89 9.37 -2.54
CA ILE A 259 10.69 8.33 -3.19
C ILE A 259 10.71 8.61 -4.71
N PRO A 260 11.46 9.65 -5.14
CA PRO A 260 11.44 10.12 -6.52
C PRO A 260 11.83 9.04 -7.54
N GLU A 261 12.75 8.13 -7.17
CA GLU A 261 13.18 7.02 -8.01
C GLU A 261 12.04 6.01 -8.29
N PHE A 262 11.15 5.79 -7.32
CA PHE A 262 9.97 4.97 -7.51
C PHE A 262 8.92 5.72 -8.33
N GLU A 263 8.69 6.99 -8.02
CA GLU A 263 7.74 7.81 -8.78
C GLU A 263 8.11 7.92 -10.27
N ALA A 264 9.40 8.03 -10.59
CA ALA A 264 9.91 8.01 -11.95
C ALA A 264 9.70 6.67 -12.66
N SER A 265 9.55 5.56 -11.92
CA SER A 265 9.27 4.24 -12.48
C SER A 265 7.82 4.05 -12.93
N LEU A 266 6.89 4.75 -12.29
CA LEU A 266 5.45 4.49 -12.42
C LEU A 266 4.90 4.64 -13.85
N PRO A 267 5.28 5.65 -14.67
CA PRO A 267 4.67 5.83 -15.99
C PRO A 267 4.77 4.59 -16.88
N LYS A 268 5.92 3.91 -16.91
CA LYS A 268 6.10 2.69 -17.72
C LYS A 268 5.29 1.52 -17.16
N ALA A 269 5.38 1.29 -15.85
CA ALA A 269 4.68 0.19 -15.18
C ALA A 269 3.16 0.32 -15.29
N VAL A 270 2.63 1.55 -15.17
CA VAL A 270 1.19 1.84 -15.28
C VAL A 270 0.72 1.80 -16.74
N ALA A 271 1.48 2.34 -17.70
CA ALA A 271 1.11 2.25 -19.11
C ALA A 271 0.97 0.79 -19.56
N TRP A 272 1.88 -0.08 -19.12
CA TRP A 272 1.74 -1.52 -19.32
C TRP A 272 0.52 -2.08 -18.59
N GLN A 273 0.29 -1.72 -17.32
CA GLN A 273 -0.89 -2.20 -16.59
C GLN A 273 -2.20 -1.81 -17.28
N VAL A 274 -2.30 -0.61 -17.85
CA VAL A 274 -3.46 -0.13 -18.61
C VAL A 274 -3.69 -0.98 -19.87
N SER A 275 -2.63 -1.36 -20.59
CA SER A 275 -2.76 -2.23 -21.77
C SER A 275 -3.20 -3.66 -21.42
N ARG A 276 -3.12 -4.05 -20.14
CA ARG A 276 -3.67 -5.31 -19.62
C ARG A 276 -5.16 -5.21 -19.26
N ILE A 277 -5.79 -4.04 -19.36
CA ILE A 277 -7.24 -3.90 -19.15
C ILE A 277 -7.94 -3.92 -20.51
N ARG A 278 -8.63 -5.01 -20.81
CA ARG A 278 -9.39 -5.19 -22.06
C ARG A 278 -10.52 -4.16 -22.17
N GLU A 279 -11.10 -4.07 -23.36
CA GLU A 279 -12.23 -3.17 -23.62
C GLU A 279 -13.45 -3.48 -22.75
N ASN A 280 -13.71 -4.76 -22.44
CA ASN A 280 -14.77 -5.17 -21.52
C ASN A 280 -14.41 -4.99 -20.03
N GLY A 281 -13.19 -4.52 -19.71
CA GLY A 281 -12.68 -4.36 -18.35
C GLY A 281 -12.02 -5.59 -17.74
N GLU A 282 -12.02 -6.73 -18.42
CA GLU A 282 -11.28 -7.90 -17.93
C GLU A 282 -9.77 -7.63 -17.90
N VAL A 283 -9.12 -8.05 -16.82
CA VAL A 283 -7.66 -8.06 -16.72
C VAL A 283 -7.11 -9.22 -17.55
N ASP A 284 -6.31 -8.91 -18.56
CA ASP A 284 -5.62 -9.90 -19.37
C ASP A 284 -4.50 -10.57 -18.57
N VAL A 285 -4.64 -11.89 -18.41
CA VAL A 285 -3.69 -12.76 -17.70
C VAL A 285 -2.75 -13.52 -18.65
N THR A 286 -2.82 -13.24 -19.95
CA THR A 286 -1.92 -13.87 -20.94
C THR A 286 -0.46 -13.61 -20.58
N GLY A 287 0.30 -14.68 -20.36
CA GLY A 287 1.70 -14.59 -19.95
C GLY A 287 1.92 -14.36 -18.44
N ASN A 288 0.87 -14.35 -17.62
CA ASN A 288 1.03 -14.32 -16.16
C ASN A 288 1.75 -15.58 -15.67
N THR A 289 2.68 -15.39 -14.74
CA THR A 289 3.45 -16.50 -14.15
C THR A 289 2.80 -17.10 -12.91
N ARG A 290 1.91 -16.37 -12.22
CA ARG A 290 1.37 -16.78 -10.91
C ARG A 290 -0.15 -16.75 -10.83
N THR A 291 -0.78 -15.60 -11.04
CA THR A 291 -2.22 -15.38 -10.78
C THR A 291 -3.08 -15.58 -12.03
N GLY A 292 -4.31 -16.08 -11.82
CA GLY A 292 -5.29 -16.27 -12.89
C GLY A 292 -4.97 -17.42 -13.87
N VAL A 293 -3.94 -18.21 -13.55
CA VAL A 293 -3.42 -19.28 -14.43
C VAL A 293 -3.25 -20.63 -13.71
N GLY A 294 -3.82 -20.80 -12.52
CA GLY A 294 -3.79 -22.09 -11.81
C GLY A 294 -2.51 -22.40 -11.05
N LYS A 295 -1.50 -21.52 -11.07
CA LYS A 295 -0.13 -21.83 -10.61
C LYS A 295 0.18 -21.45 -9.16
N GLU A 296 -0.67 -20.67 -8.52
CA GLU A 296 -0.46 -20.28 -7.13
C GLU A 296 -1.67 -20.66 -6.26
N PRO A 297 -1.49 -21.52 -5.25
CA PRO A 297 -2.57 -21.90 -4.35
C PRO A 297 -2.85 -20.83 -3.30
N SER A 298 -4.10 -20.75 -2.85
CA SER A 298 -4.56 -19.99 -1.70
C SER A 298 -4.25 -20.74 -0.39
N TYR A 299 -4.63 -20.15 0.74
CA TYR A 299 -4.52 -20.79 2.07
C TYR A 299 -5.38 -22.06 2.18
N PHE A 300 -6.37 -22.20 1.28
CA PHE A 300 -7.28 -23.35 1.20
C PHE A 300 -6.97 -24.24 -0.03
N GLY A 301 -5.85 -24.03 -0.72
CA GLY A 301 -5.45 -24.81 -1.89
C GLY A 301 -6.12 -24.40 -3.20
N GLU A 302 -7.09 -23.49 -3.16
CA GLU A 302 -7.77 -22.96 -4.36
C GLU A 302 -6.80 -22.14 -5.22
N PRO A 303 -6.87 -22.21 -6.56
CA PRO A 303 -6.09 -21.33 -7.41
C PRO A 303 -6.35 -19.84 -7.13
N LYS A 304 -5.28 -19.05 -6.95
CA LYS A 304 -5.39 -17.59 -6.85
C LYS A 304 -5.88 -16.99 -8.16
N THR A 305 -6.93 -16.19 -8.05
CA THR A 305 -7.47 -15.38 -9.14
C THR A 305 -6.80 -14.01 -9.19
N VAL A 306 -7.18 -13.18 -10.15
CA VAL A 306 -6.70 -11.79 -10.25
C VAL A 306 -7.24 -10.96 -9.08
N ASN A 307 -6.37 -10.18 -8.44
CA ASN A 307 -6.75 -9.25 -7.37
C ASN A 307 -7.33 -7.96 -7.95
N TYR A 308 -8.56 -8.02 -8.49
CA TYR A 308 -9.22 -6.86 -9.11
C TYR A 308 -9.27 -5.63 -8.20
N GLY A 309 -9.50 -5.81 -6.90
CA GLY A 309 -9.49 -4.69 -5.95
C GLY A 309 -8.17 -3.93 -5.91
N GLU A 310 -7.03 -4.62 -6.00
CA GLU A 310 -5.70 -4.01 -5.99
C GLU A 310 -5.36 -3.41 -7.36
N VAL A 311 -5.79 -4.05 -8.46
CA VAL A 311 -5.67 -3.49 -9.82
C VAL A 311 -6.42 -2.16 -9.95
N VAL A 312 -7.68 -2.13 -9.54
CA VAL A 312 -8.50 -0.92 -9.65
C VAL A 312 -7.96 0.18 -8.73
N GLN A 313 -7.53 -0.16 -7.50
CA GLN A 313 -6.90 0.82 -6.60
C GLN A 313 -5.61 1.39 -7.18
N ALA A 314 -4.75 0.54 -7.76
CA ALA A 314 -3.48 0.97 -8.35
C ALA A 314 -3.71 2.06 -9.40
N LEU A 315 -4.61 1.77 -10.35
CA LEU A 315 -4.94 2.67 -11.46
C LEU A 315 -5.72 3.92 -10.99
N THR A 316 -6.65 3.77 -10.05
CA THR A 316 -7.42 4.89 -9.50
C THR A 316 -6.51 5.90 -8.81
N LEU A 317 -5.64 5.43 -7.91
CA LEU A 317 -4.72 6.32 -7.18
C LEU A 317 -3.73 7.01 -8.12
N TYR A 318 -3.13 6.27 -9.06
CA TYR A 318 -2.23 6.86 -10.05
C TYR A 318 -2.94 7.95 -10.87
N GLY A 319 -4.13 7.63 -11.37
CA GLY A 319 -4.98 8.54 -12.13
C GLY A 319 -5.34 9.82 -11.38
N LEU A 320 -5.71 9.71 -10.09
CA LEU A 320 -6.04 10.87 -9.26
C LEU A 320 -4.82 11.74 -8.91
N VAL A 321 -3.66 11.13 -8.65
CA VAL A 321 -2.42 11.87 -8.29
C VAL A 321 -1.84 12.60 -9.50
N ARG A 322 -1.87 11.97 -10.68
CA ARG A 322 -1.24 12.50 -11.91
C ARG A 322 -2.22 13.10 -12.93
N ASN A 323 -3.51 13.11 -12.61
CA ASN A 323 -4.56 13.50 -13.55
C ASN A 323 -4.52 12.67 -14.86
N ASP A 324 -4.19 11.38 -14.75
CA ASP A 324 -4.10 10.47 -15.89
C ASP A 324 -5.47 9.87 -16.22
N LYS A 325 -6.07 10.40 -17.29
CA LYS A 325 -7.40 9.98 -17.76
C LYS A 325 -7.42 8.54 -18.26
N SER A 326 -6.31 8.03 -18.80
CA SER A 326 -6.22 6.67 -19.34
C SER A 326 -6.26 5.66 -18.20
N ALA A 327 -5.50 5.90 -17.13
CA ALA A 327 -5.52 5.10 -15.92
C ALA A 327 -6.90 5.10 -15.24
N LEU A 328 -7.54 6.27 -15.12
CA LEU A 328 -8.90 6.36 -14.56
C LEU A 328 -9.93 5.58 -15.41
N ALA A 329 -9.92 5.76 -16.72
CA ALA A 329 -10.82 5.03 -17.61
C ALA A 329 -10.60 3.51 -17.55
N ALA A 330 -9.34 3.05 -17.47
CA ALA A 330 -9.03 1.64 -17.28
C ALA A 330 -9.49 1.12 -15.91
N ALA A 331 -9.31 1.90 -14.84
CA ALA A 331 -9.81 1.57 -13.51
C ALA A 331 -11.33 1.41 -13.50
N ASP A 332 -12.06 2.28 -14.20
CA ASP A 332 -13.52 2.25 -14.30
C ASP A 332 -14.03 1.00 -15.01
N ARG A 333 -13.42 0.64 -16.15
CA ARG A 333 -13.77 -0.59 -16.87
C ARG A 333 -13.50 -1.83 -16.02
N ALA A 334 -12.31 -1.90 -15.39
CA ALA A 334 -11.94 -3.03 -14.54
C ALA A 334 -12.86 -3.15 -13.31
N PHE A 335 -13.27 -2.02 -12.72
CA PHE A 335 -14.23 -2.01 -11.63
C PHE A 335 -15.59 -2.53 -12.08
N ALA A 336 -16.13 -2.04 -13.20
CA ALA A 336 -17.42 -2.47 -13.73
C ALA A 336 -17.44 -3.99 -14.02
N PHE A 337 -16.40 -4.50 -14.68
CA PHE A 337 -16.25 -5.94 -14.94
C PHE A 337 -16.22 -6.76 -13.65
N TRP A 338 -15.42 -6.32 -12.66
CA TRP A 338 -15.32 -7.00 -11.38
C TRP A 338 -16.65 -7.05 -10.64
N ARG A 339 -17.39 -5.93 -10.60
CA ARG A 339 -18.72 -5.86 -9.97
C ARG A 339 -19.71 -6.80 -10.64
N ALA A 340 -19.72 -6.86 -11.97
CA ALA A 340 -20.60 -7.77 -12.71
C ALA A 340 -20.31 -9.24 -12.40
N ARG A 341 -19.03 -9.64 -12.31
CA ARG A 341 -18.68 -11.03 -11.93
C ARG A 341 -19.09 -11.38 -10.51
N VAL A 342 -18.84 -10.49 -9.53
CA VAL A 342 -19.22 -10.74 -8.13
C VAL A 342 -20.74 -10.87 -7.99
N ALA A 343 -21.51 -10.08 -8.73
CA ALA A 343 -22.96 -10.18 -8.75
C ALA A 343 -23.45 -11.52 -9.35
N ALA A 344 -22.78 -12.04 -10.38
CA ALA A 344 -23.13 -13.30 -11.03
C ALA A 344 -22.82 -14.56 -10.20
N THR A 345 -22.03 -14.43 -9.13
CA THR A 345 -21.63 -15.56 -8.25
C THR A 345 -22.40 -15.62 -6.94
N LYS A 346 -23.36 -14.71 -6.71
CA LYS A 346 -24.25 -14.70 -5.54
C LYS A 346 -25.59 -15.33 -5.89
#